data_AF-A0A329R0E6-F1
#
_entry.id   AF-A0A329R0E6-F1
#
_cell.length_a   1.000
_cell.length_b   1.000
_cell.length_c   1.000
_cell.angle_alpha   90.00
_cell.angle_beta   90.00
_cell.angle_gamma   90.00
#
_symmetry.space_group_name_H-M   'P 1'
#
loop_
_entity.id
_entity.type
_entity.pdbx_description
1 polymer ?
#
loop_
_entity_poly.entity_id
_entity_poly.type
_entity_poly.pdbx_seq_one_letter_code
_entity_poly.pdbx_strand_id
1 'polypeptide(L)'
;MGKELDQAIFGIITHLVTSAPTSLQETPSLAAFRMVDAAHRLMELVNENDTFQQDEFLQSARAEYMANFNLVMTDPDAFDAWLASYVQSFTREALRRAHADSRAPDA
;
A
#
# COMPACT_ATOMS: atom_id res chain seq x y z
N MET A 1 -10.84 -20.85 0.66
CA MET A 1 -11.25 -19.43 0.68
C MET A 1 -11.05 -18.75 2.02
N GLY A 2 -11.93 -18.84 3.02
CA GLY A 2 -11.76 -18.08 4.29
C GLY A 2 -10.42 -18.32 5.01
N LYS A 3 -10.02 -19.58 5.14
CA LYS A 3 -8.77 -19.97 5.82
C LYS A 3 -7.48 -19.48 5.13
N GLU A 4 -7.48 -19.38 3.80
CA GLU A 4 -6.31 -18.91 3.04
C GLU A 4 -6.18 -17.38 3.15
N LEU A 5 -7.31 -16.68 3.11
CA LEU A 5 -7.37 -15.24 3.35
C LEU A 5 -6.90 -14.89 4.77
N ASP A 6 -7.40 -15.61 5.78
CA ASP A 6 -6.98 -15.43 7.18
C ASP A 6 -5.47 -15.62 7.35
N GLN A 7 -4.90 -16.65 6.70
CA GLN A 7 -3.46 -16.91 6.72
C GLN A 7 -2.66 -15.79 6.04
N ALA A 8 -3.13 -15.29 4.90
CA ALA A 8 -2.47 -14.19 4.18
C ALA A 8 -2.49 -12.89 5.00
N ILE A 9 -3.65 -12.53 5.56
CA ILE A 9 -3.78 -11.38 6.47
C ILE A 9 -2.87 -11.54 7.68
N PHE A 10 -2.86 -12.72 8.31
CA PHE A 10 -1.99 -13.00 9.45
C PHE A 10 -0.49 -12.87 9.08
N GLY A 11 -0.09 -13.28 7.87
CA GLY A 11 1.25 -13.08 7.34
C GLY A 11 1.63 -11.60 7.23
N ILE A 12 0.73 -10.76 6.72
CA ILE A 12 0.94 -9.30 6.63
C ILE A 12 1.04 -8.68 8.02
N ILE A 13 0.15 -9.04 8.94
CA ILE A 13 0.19 -8.57 10.34
C ILE A 13 1.51 -8.96 11.00
N THR A 14 1.93 -10.21 10.82
CA THR A 14 3.21 -10.71 11.37
C THR A 14 4.38 -9.91 10.81
N HIS A 15 4.41 -9.64 9.51
CA HIS A 15 5.43 -8.80 8.89
C HIS A 15 5.46 -7.39 9.50
N LEU A 16 4.31 -6.74 9.68
CA LEU A 16 4.20 -5.42 10.29
C LEU A 16 4.72 -5.40 11.74
N VAL A 17 4.23 -6.31 12.57
CA VAL A 17 4.58 -6.39 13.99
C VAL A 17 6.06 -6.70 14.18
N THR A 18 6.62 -7.61 13.39
CA THR A 18 8.03 -7.98 13.47
C THR A 18 8.96 -6.90 12.90
N SER A 19 8.48 -6.10 11.95
CA SER A 19 9.25 -4.98 11.38
C SER A 19 9.30 -3.75 12.29
N ALA A 20 8.29 -3.54 13.14
CA ALA A 20 8.17 -2.32 13.94
C ALA A 20 9.37 -2.02 14.85
N PRO A 21 9.98 -3.00 15.58
CA PRO A 21 11.19 -2.74 16.36
C PRO A 21 12.39 -2.38 15.49
N THR A 22 12.50 -2.98 14.29
CA THR A 22 13.58 -2.68 13.35
C THR A 22 13.46 -1.25 12.83
N SER A 23 12.26 -0.77 12.53
CA SER A 23 12.01 0.60 12.06
C SER A 23 12.50 1.68 13.04
N LEU A 24 12.64 1.38 14.34
CA LEU A 24 13.20 2.32 15.33
C LEU A 24 14.70 2.56 15.18
N GLN A 25 15.41 1.64 14.53
CA GLN A 25 16.86 1.68 14.36
C GLN A 25 17.28 2.02 12.93
N GLU A 26 16.32 2.09 12.01
CA GLU A 26 16.55 2.34 10.59
C GLU A 26 16.58 3.84 10.26
N THR A 27 17.04 4.16 9.06
CA THR A 27 16.89 5.52 8.52
C THR A 27 15.41 5.84 8.31
N PRO A 28 15.00 7.12 8.40
CA PRO A 28 13.62 7.52 8.16
C PRO A 28 13.07 7.03 6.82
N SER A 29 13.86 7.07 5.74
CA SER A 29 13.45 6.60 4.42
C SER A 29 13.20 5.09 4.38
N LEU A 30 13.99 4.29 5.09
CA LEU A 30 13.78 2.84 5.16
C LEU A 30 12.57 2.49 6.04
N ALA A 31 12.35 3.22 7.13
CA ALA A 31 11.14 3.10 7.94
C ALA A 31 9.89 3.46 7.12
N ALA A 32 9.95 4.53 6.32
CA ALA A 32 8.87 4.91 5.40
C ALA A 32 8.62 3.85 4.32
N PHE A 33 9.69 3.31 3.73
CA PHE A 33 9.60 2.22 2.76
C PHE A 33 8.84 1.00 3.31
N ARG A 34 9.09 0.60 4.56
CA ARG A 34 8.37 -0.52 5.20
C ARG A 34 6.86 -0.31 5.26
N MET A 35 6.41 0.92 5.48
CA MET A 35 4.97 1.23 5.49
C MET A 35 4.36 1.01 4.10
N VAL A 36 5.08 1.40 3.06
CA VAL A 36 4.62 1.24 1.66
C VAL A 36 4.73 -0.21 1.19
N ASP A 37 5.77 -0.97 1.59
CA ASP A 37 5.86 -2.42 1.36
C ASP A 37 4.68 -3.16 1.99
N ALA A 38 4.32 -2.82 3.23
CA ALA A 38 3.15 -3.40 3.87
C ALA A 38 1.84 -3.08 3.14
N ALA A 39 1.69 -1.83 2.65
CA ALA A 39 0.55 -1.46 1.81
C ALA A 39 0.54 -2.26 0.49
N HIS A 40 1.71 -2.47 -0.13
CA HIS A 40 1.84 -3.30 -1.33
C HIS A 40 1.38 -4.73 -1.11
N ARG A 41 1.76 -5.36 0.01
CA ARG A 41 1.29 -6.72 0.36
C ARG A 41 -0.23 -6.78 0.51
N LEU A 42 -0.84 -5.74 1.06
CA LEU A 42 -2.31 -5.64 1.14
C LEU A 42 -2.94 -5.49 -0.25
N MET A 43 -2.36 -4.68 -1.14
CA MET A 43 -2.83 -4.54 -2.52
C MET A 43 -2.71 -5.83 -3.31
N GLU A 44 -1.62 -6.59 -3.12
CA GLU A 44 -1.44 -7.91 -3.70
C GLU A 44 -2.53 -8.88 -3.23
N LEU A 45 -2.79 -8.93 -1.93
CA LEU A 45 -3.86 -9.75 -1.36
C LEU A 45 -5.24 -9.41 -1.93
N VAL A 46 -5.53 -8.11 -2.11
CA VAL A 46 -6.79 -7.64 -2.70
C VAL A 46 -6.91 -8.06 -4.17
N ASN A 47 -5.82 -7.96 -4.95
CA ASN A 47 -5.85 -8.26 -6.37
C ASN A 47 -5.89 -9.77 -6.67
N GLU A 48 -5.24 -10.60 -5.85
CA GLU A 48 -5.11 -12.04 -6.07
C GLU A 48 -6.27 -12.87 -5.52
N ASN A 49 -7.20 -12.24 -4.78
CA ASN A 49 -8.29 -12.95 -4.13
C ASN A 49 -9.65 -12.48 -4.64
N ASP A 50 -10.40 -13.39 -5.27
CA ASP A 50 -11.72 -13.16 -5.86
C ASP A 50 -12.79 -12.69 -4.85
N THR A 51 -12.50 -12.74 -3.55
CA THR A 51 -13.39 -12.21 -2.50
C THR A 51 -13.46 -10.68 -2.53
N PHE A 52 -12.40 -10.01 -2.99
CA PHE A 52 -12.38 -8.55 -3.06
C PHE A 52 -12.84 -8.05 -4.42
N GLN A 53 -13.48 -6.88 -4.43
CA GLN A 53 -13.78 -6.19 -5.67
C GLN A 53 -12.48 -5.74 -6.34
N GLN A 54 -12.35 -6.05 -7.63
CA GLN A 54 -11.23 -5.58 -8.43
C GLN A 54 -11.23 -4.05 -8.51
N ASP A 55 -10.08 -3.45 -8.21
CA ASP A 55 -9.91 -2.01 -8.06
C ASP A 55 -8.76 -1.54 -8.95
N GLU A 56 -9.11 -0.87 -10.07
CA GLU A 56 -8.14 -0.39 -11.06
C GLU A 56 -7.09 0.56 -10.47
N PHE A 57 -7.47 1.34 -9.45
CA PHE A 57 -6.53 2.23 -8.77
C PHE A 57 -5.51 1.40 -7.97
N LEU A 58 -5.95 0.40 -7.21
CA LEU A 58 -5.03 -0.45 -6.43
C LEU A 58 -4.13 -1.31 -7.34
N GLN A 59 -4.63 -1.76 -8.49
CA GLN A 59 -3.81 -2.44 -9.51
C GLN A 59 -2.72 -1.52 -10.06
N SER A 60 -3.09 -0.28 -10.42
CA SER A 60 -2.15 0.72 -10.94
C SER A 60 -1.11 1.12 -9.88
N ALA A 61 -1.56 1.35 -8.64
CA ALA A 61 -0.69 1.67 -7.51
C ALA A 61 0.32 0.54 -7.23
N ARG A 62 -0.12 -0.73 -7.29
CA ARG A 62 0.78 -1.89 -7.18
C ARG A 62 1.86 -1.89 -8.25
N ALA A 63 1.49 -1.63 -9.51
CA ALA A 63 2.44 -1.57 -10.62
C ALA A 63 3.45 -0.42 -10.44
N GLU A 64 2.99 0.74 -9.99
CA GLU A 64 3.84 1.89 -9.69
C GLU A 64 4.82 1.59 -8.55
N TYR A 65 4.38 0.93 -7.48
CA TYR A 65 5.27 0.47 -6.41
C TYR A 65 6.36 -0.46 -6.96
N MET A 66 6.01 -1.45 -7.77
CA MET A 66 6.98 -2.42 -8.32
C MET A 66 8.02 -1.78 -9.25
N ALA A 67 7.69 -0.67 -9.89
CA ALA A 67 8.64 0.07 -10.71
C ALA A 67 9.65 0.89 -9.87
N ASN A 68 9.31 1.25 -8.63
CA ASN A 68 10.04 2.26 -7.85
C ASN A 68 10.58 1.77 -6.50
N PHE A 69 10.20 0.58 -6.02
CA PHE A 69 10.54 0.10 -4.67
C PHE A 69 12.05 0.04 -4.38
N ASN A 70 12.87 -0.23 -5.41
CA ASN A 70 14.33 -0.29 -5.27
C ASN A 70 15.01 1.07 -5.11
N LEU A 71 14.31 2.18 -5.40
CA LEU A 71 14.89 3.53 -5.32
C LEU A 71 15.39 3.85 -3.92
N VAL A 72 14.74 3.32 -2.87
CA VAL A 72 15.19 3.50 -1.48
C VAL A 72 16.65 3.09 -1.26
N MET A 73 17.15 2.14 -2.07
CA MET A 73 18.54 1.66 -2.00
C MET A 73 19.45 2.30 -3.05
N THR A 74 18.93 2.63 -4.24
CA THR A 74 19.74 3.03 -5.40
C THR A 74 19.80 4.54 -5.61
N ASP A 75 18.74 5.26 -5.25
CA ASP A 75 18.58 6.70 -5.44
C ASP A 75 17.56 7.26 -4.42
N PRO A 76 18.01 7.59 -3.20
CA PRO A 76 17.14 8.05 -2.13
C PRO A 76 16.39 9.36 -2.45
N ASP A 77 16.99 10.26 -3.23
CA ASP A 77 16.34 11.51 -3.62
C ASP A 77 15.18 11.24 -4.59
N ALA A 78 15.37 10.33 -5.55
CA ALA A 78 14.29 9.87 -6.42
C ALA A 78 13.21 9.12 -5.64
N PHE A 79 13.59 8.33 -4.63
CA PHE A 79 12.64 7.65 -3.75
C PHE A 79 11.74 8.65 -3.00
N ASP A 80 12.31 9.69 -2.41
CA ASP A 80 11.56 10.71 -1.66
C ASP A 80 10.60 11.47 -2.59
N ALA A 81 11.04 11.83 -3.80
CA ALA A 81 10.19 12.48 -4.80
C ALA A 81 9.04 11.57 -5.26
N TRP A 82 9.33 10.29 -5.52
CA TRP A 82 8.32 9.30 -5.86
C TRP A 82 7.32 9.11 -4.72
N LEU A 83 7.80 8.94 -3.48
CA LEU A 83 6.95 8.73 -2.31
C LEU A 83 5.97 9.90 -2.11
N ALA A 84 6.42 11.13 -2.29
CA ALA A 84 5.56 12.31 -2.22
C ALA A 84 4.45 12.28 -3.29
N SER A 85 4.77 11.92 -4.53
CA SER A 85 3.78 11.75 -5.61
C SER A 85 2.79 10.62 -5.29
N TYR A 86 3.30 9.50 -4.79
CA TYR A 86 2.53 8.32 -4.43
C TYR A 86 1.49 8.64 -3.35
N VAL A 87 1.90 9.35 -2.28
CA VAL A 87 0.99 9.85 -1.23
C VAL A 87 -0.09 10.78 -1.79
N GLN A 88 0.26 11.67 -2.72
CA GLN A 88 -0.71 12.57 -3.36
C GLN A 88 -1.77 11.79 -4.16
N SER A 89 -1.37 10.73 -4.87
CA SER A 89 -2.31 9.88 -5.61
C SER A 89 -3.31 9.17 -4.69
N PHE A 90 -2.85 8.57 -3.58
CA PHE A 90 -3.75 7.95 -2.59
C PHE A 90 -4.66 8.97 -1.92
N THR A 91 -4.15 10.16 -1.59
CA THR A 91 -4.95 11.21 -0.96
C THR A 91 -6.05 11.70 -1.90
N ARG A 92 -5.74 11.94 -3.18
CA ARG A 92 -6.74 12.32 -4.19
C ARG A 92 -7.79 11.24 -4.37
N GLU A 93 -7.38 9.98 -4.42
CA GLU A 93 -8.30 8.86 -4.58
C GLU A 93 -9.21 8.69 -3.36
N ALA A 94 -8.66 8.82 -2.14
CA ALA A 94 -9.45 8.80 -0.91
C ALA A 94 -10.53 9.90 -0.90
N LEU A 95 -10.16 11.13 -1.31
CA LEU A 95 -11.11 12.23 -1.45
C LEU A 95 -12.18 11.94 -2.51
N ARG A 96 -11.79 11.40 -3.67
CA ARG A 96 -12.72 11.03 -4.75
C ARG A 96 -13.77 10.03 -4.26
N ARG A 97 -13.34 8.98 -3.54
CA ARG A 97 -14.23 7.95 -2.98
C ARG A 97 -15.16 8.53 -1.92
N ALA A 98 -14.64 9.33 -0.98
CA ALA A 98 -15.46 9.98 0.04
C ALA A 98 -16.55 10.88 -0.55
N HIS A 99 -16.24 11.61 -1.62
CA HIS A 99 -17.23 12.44 -2.32
C HIS A 99 -18.23 11.65 -3.16
N ALA A 100 -17.84 10.49 -3.72
CA ALA A 100 -18.75 9.61 -4.44
C ALA A 100 -19.78 9.00 -3.47
N ASP A 101 -19.33 8.52 -2.31
CA ASP A 101 -20.21 7.95 -1.28
C ASP A 101 -21.16 8.99 -0.68
N SER A 102 -20.68 10.24 -0.51
CA SER A 102 -21.51 11.35 -0.02
C SER A 102 -22.59 11.81 -1.02
N ARG A 103 -22.50 11.43 -2.29
CA ARG A 103 -23.48 11.76 -3.35
C ARG A 103 -24.50 10.65 -3.60
N ALA A 104 -24.42 9.52 -2.89
CA ALA A 104 -25.36 8.41 -2.98
C ALA A 104 -26.54 8.39 -1.95
N PRO A 105 -27.03 9.50 -1.35
CA PRO A 105 -28.13 9.39 -0.39
C PRO A 105 -29.56 9.32 -0.96
N ASP A 106 -29.78 9.31 -2.29
CA ASP A 106 -31.14 9.14 -2.85
C ASP A 106 -31.14 8.17 -4.05
N ALA A 107 -31.39 6.89 -3.78
CA ALA A 107 -31.82 5.89 -4.77
C ALA A 107 -32.78 4.88 -4.13
#